data_AF-A0AAN3H466-F1
#
_entry.id   AF-A0AAN3H466-F1
#
_cell.length_a   1.000
_cell.length_b   1.000
_cell.length_c   1.000
_cell.angle_alpha   90.00
_cell.angle_beta   90.00
_cell.angle_gamma   90.00
#
_symmetry.space_group_name_H-M   'P 1'
#
loop_
_entity.id
_entity.type
_entity.pdbx_description
1 polymer ?
#
loop_
_entity_poly.entity_id
_entity_poly.type
_entity_poly.pdbx_seq_one_letter_code
_entity_poly.pdbx_strand_id
1 'polypeptide(L)'
;MFCGRRFLVIPVSSVRCLTDIRQAIRRGAWLFGHTARPLTRTEMVVVFGVVFHEYAFTFLADQLGISMKTVCAHLYNAMEKNGLRGVSIKYLCSTADR
;
A
#
# COMPACT_ATOMS: atom_id res chain seq x y z
N MET A 1 1.60 -0.35 19.32
CA MET A 1 1.42 0.88 18.52
C MET A 1 1.98 0.62 17.13
N PHE A 2 1.17 0.68 16.07
CA PHE A 2 1.62 0.36 14.71
C PHE A 2 2.23 1.63 14.11
N CYS A 3 3.54 1.80 14.25
CA CYS A 3 4.25 2.96 13.70
C CYS A 3 4.23 2.84 12.18
N GLY A 4 3.41 3.65 11.51
CA GLY A 4 3.18 3.61 10.06
C GLY A 4 4.46 3.42 9.26
N ARG A 5 4.73 2.19 8.84
CA ARG A 5 5.82 1.87 7.93
C ARG A 5 5.30 2.01 6.50
N ARG A 6 6.15 2.57 5.64
CA ARG A 6 5.95 2.61 4.18
C ARG A 6 5.78 1.18 3.67
N PHE A 7 4.89 0.96 2.72
CA PHE A 7 4.85 -0.31 2.00
C PHE A 7 5.68 -0.18 0.72
N LEU A 8 6.56 -1.14 0.49
CA LEU A 8 7.37 -1.24 -0.71
C LEU A 8 6.89 -2.47 -1.47
N VAL A 9 6.31 -2.27 -2.65
CA VAL A 9 5.97 -3.37 -3.55
C VAL A 9 7.23 -3.73 -4.32
N ILE A 10 7.66 -4.99 -4.20
CA ILE A 10 8.84 -5.52 -4.90
C ILE A 10 8.34 -6.63 -5.83
N PRO A 11 8.56 -6.55 -7.16
CA PRO A 11 8.23 -7.64 -8.07
C PRO A 11 8.94 -8.93 -7.65
N VAL A 12 8.23 -10.06 -7.58
CA VAL A 12 8.82 -11.35 -7.17
C VAL A 12 9.99 -11.73 -8.08
N SER A 13 9.89 -11.45 -9.38
CA SER A 13 10.95 -11.66 -10.37
C SER A 13 12.25 -10.89 -10.07
N SER A 14 12.18 -9.82 -9.28
CA SER A 14 13.32 -8.99 -8.88
C SER A 14 13.98 -9.43 -7.57
N VAL A 15 13.44 -10.45 -6.89
CA VAL A 15 13.97 -10.95 -5.62
C VAL A 15 14.55 -12.35 -5.79
N ARG A 16 15.87 -12.47 -5.71
CA ARG A 16 16.58 -13.76 -5.76
C ARG A 16 17.08 -14.17 -4.38
N CYS A 17 17.37 -13.20 -3.53
CA CYS A 17 17.88 -13.42 -2.20
C CYS A 17 17.46 -12.32 -1.21
N LEU A 18 17.71 -12.56 0.08
CA LEU A 18 17.40 -11.62 1.16
C LEU A 18 18.13 -10.27 1.00
N THR A 19 19.28 -10.26 0.34
CA THR A 19 20.05 -9.04 0.07
C THR A 19 19.30 -8.09 -0.86
N ASP A 20 18.56 -8.60 -1.84
CA ASP A 20 17.77 -7.80 -2.78
C ASP A 20 16.65 -7.05 -2.03
N ILE A 21 15.98 -7.74 -1.11
CA ILE A 21 14.96 -7.15 -0.23
C ILE A 21 15.57 -6.04 0.63
N ARG A 22 16.72 -6.31 1.28
CA ARG A 22 17.43 -5.33 2.10
C ARG A 22 17.85 -4.11 1.29
N GLN A 23 18.31 -4.31 0.05
CA GLN A 23 18.73 -3.24 -0.83
C GLN A 23 17.55 -2.42 -1.34
N ALA A 24 16.42 -3.06 -1.67
CA ALA A 24 15.18 -2.39 -2.03
C ALA A 24 14.64 -1.54 -0.88
N ILE A 25 14.68 -2.05 0.37
CA ILE A 25 14.31 -1.28 1.57
C ILE A 25 15.22 -0.05 1.73
N ARG A 26 16.55 -0.23 1.61
CA ARG A 26 17.50 0.89 1.71
C ARG A 26 17.28 1.93 0.60
N ARG A 27 17.13 1.50 -0.65
CA ARG A 27 16.87 2.39 -1.80
C ARG A 27 15.52 3.09 -1.70
N GLY A 28 14.46 2.38 -1.31
CA GLY A 28 13.13 2.94 -1.07
C GLY A 28 13.11 3.93 0.10
N ALA A 29 13.91 3.71 1.14
CA ALA A 29 14.08 4.69 2.21
C ALA A 29 14.70 6.01 1.69
N TRP A 30 15.66 5.92 0.78
CA TRP A 30 16.36 7.05 0.16
C TRP A 30 15.53 7.78 -0.91
N LEU A 31 14.87 7.06 -1.82
CA LEU A 31 14.07 7.65 -2.92
C LEU A 31 12.84 8.41 -2.42
N PHE A 32 12.21 7.92 -1.35
CA PHE A 32 11.02 8.55 -0.73
C PHE A 32 11.39 9.46 0.45
N GLY A 33 12.66 9.88 0.54
CA GLY A 33 13.31 10.45 1.73
C GLY A 33 12.64 11.62 2.43
N HIS A 34 11.77 12.41 1.78
CA HIS A 34 11.15 13.58 2.43
C HIS A 34 9.65 13.82 2.16
N THR A 35 8.98 13.05 1.31
CA THR A 35 7.58 13.31 0.91
C THR A 35 6.58 12.29 1.46
N ALA A 36 7.02 11.06 1.76
CA ALA A 36 6.11 10.00 2.18
C ALA A 36 5.77 10.09 3.68
N ARG A 37 4.47 10.17 3.99
CA ARG A 37 3.91 10.32 5.35
C ARG A 37 3.49 8.95 5.91
N PRO A 38 3.54 8.74 7.24
CA PRO A 38 3.16 7.45 7.83
C PRO A 38 1.67 7.15 7.63
N LEU A 39 1.38 5.87 7.38
CA LEU A 39 0.02 5.35 7.35
C LEU A 39 -0.51 5.09 8.76
N THR A 40 -1.78 5.41 8.96
CA THR A 40 -2.55 4.96 10.12
C THR A 40 -2.84 3.46 10.01
N ARG A 41 -3.25 2.84 11.13
CA ARG A 41 -3.65 1.42 11.12
C ARG A 41 -4.78 1.15 10.12
N THR A 42 -5.81 1.99 10.12
CA THR A 42 -6.96 1.83 9.22
C THR A 42 -6.54 1.94 7.76
N GLU A 43 -5.69 2.90 7.43
CA GLU A 43 -5.13 3.05 6.08
C GLU A 43 -4.34 1.80 5.64
N MET A 44 -3.53 1.21 6.53
CA MET A 44 -2.82 -0.03 6.24
C MET A 44 -3.79 -1.20 5.97
N VAL A 45 -4.79 -1.39 6.82
CA VAL A 45 -5.79 -2.47 6.66
C VAL A 45 -6.55 -2.31 5.34
N VAL A 46 -6.97 -1.08 5.02
CA VAL A 46 -7.69 -0.78 3.80
C VAL A 46 -6.82 -1.03 2.56
N VAL A 47 -5.58 -0.52 2.53
CA VAL A 47 -4.67 -0.78 1.41
C VAL A 47 -4.41 -2.28 1.26
N PHE A 48 -4.15 -2.99 2.37
CA PHE A 48 -3.81 -4.41 2.31
C PHE A 48 -5.00 -5.25 1.83
N GLY A 49 -6.19 -4.98 2.36
CA GLY A 49 -7.43 -5.64 1.98
C GLY A 49 -7.80 -5.43 0.52
N VAL A 50 -7.67 -4.19 0.03
CA VAL A 50 -8.05 -3.87 -1.36
C VAL A 50 -7.00 -4.36 -2.37
N VAL A 51 -5.72 -4.11 -2.10
CA VAL A 51 -4.65 -4.35 -3.08
C VAL A 51 -4.24 -5.82 -3.12
N PHE A 52 -4.05 -6.46 -1.96
CA PHE A 52 -3.45 -7.81 -1.90
C PHE A 52 -4.48 -8.92 -1.72
N HIS A 53 -5.60 -8.64 -1.06
CA HIS A 53 -6.68 -9.61 -0.84
C HIS A 53 -7.89 -9.41 -1.76
N GLU A 54 -7.87 -8.36 -2.60
CA GLU A 54 -8.94 -8.03 -3.55
C GLU A 54 -10.34 -7.94 -2.90
N TYR A 55 -10.40 -7.56 -1.62
CA TYR A 55 -11.68 -7.42 -0.93
C TYR A 55 -12.50 -6.26 -1.50
N ALA A 56 -13.82 -6.49 -1.58
CA ALA A 56 -14.77 -5.45 -1.94
C ALA A 56 -14.78 -4.33 -0.88
N PHE A 57 -14.98 -3.09 -1.33
CA PHE A 57 -15.09 -1.94 -0.41
C PHE A 57 -16.24 -2.08 0.59
N THR A 58 -17.34 -2.72 0.19
CA THR A 58 -18.49 -3.00 1.05
C THR A 58 -18.15 -3.97 2.16
N PHE A 59 -17.38 -5.01 1.86
CA PHE A 59 -16.89 -5.96 2.87
C PHE A 59 -15.99 -5.26 3.89
N LEU A 60 -15.05 -4.42 3.43
CA LEU A 60 -14.18 -3.66 4.33
C LEU A 60 -14.95 -2.63 5.17
N ALA A 61 -15.97 -2.01 4.60
CA ALA A 61 -16.84 -1.07 5.31
C ALA A 61 -17.57 -1.76 6.47
N ASP A 62 -18.13 -2.94 6.22
CA ASP A 62 -18.80 -3.78 7.22
C ASP A 62 -17.83 -4.22 8.32
N GLN A 63 -16.69 -4.79 7.95
CA GLN A 63 -15.68 -5.26 8.92
C GLN A 63 -15.08 -4.16 9.79
N LEU A 64 -14.98 -2.93 9.26
CA LEU A 64 -14.42 -1.79 9.99
C LEU A 64 -15.51 -0.97 10.71
N GLY A 65 -16.79 -1.26 10.51
CA GLY A 65 -17.89 -0.48 11.07
C GLY A 65 -17.92 0.99 10.59
N ILE A 66 -17.50 1.24 9.35
CA ILE A 66 -17.44 2.60 8.76
C ILE A 66 -18.14 2.63 7.41
N SER A 67 -18.46 3.83 6.92
CA SER A 67 -19.06 3.97 5.59
C SER A 67 -18.08 3.58 4.48
N MET A 68 -18.62 3.10 3.34
CA MET A 68 -17.82 2.83 2.14
C MET A 68 -17.08 4.08 1.65
N LYS A 69 -17.67 5.27 1.78
CA LYS A 69 -17.02 6.54 1.46
C LYS A 69 -15.77 6.76 2.32
N THR A 70 -15.83 6.40 3.60
CA THR A 70 -14.70 6.49 4.54
C THR A 70 -13.59 5.50 4.16
N VAL A 71 -13.94 4.28 3.74
CA VAL A 71 -12.97 3.30 3.21
C VAL A 71 -12.24 3.89 2.00
N CYS A 72 -12.96 4.44 1.02
CA CYS A 72 -12.37 5.09 -0.14
C CYS A 72 -11.45 6.25 0.26
N ALA A 73 -11.87 7.09 1.21
CA ALA A 73 -11.05 8.21 1.68
C ALA A 73 -9.74 7.74 2.34
N HIS A 74 -9.79 6.69 3.17
CA HIS A 74 -8.58 6.09 3.75
C HIS A 74 -7.64 5.54 2.66
N LEU A 75 -8.20 4.88 1.64
CA LEU A 75 -7.42 4.34 0.54
C LEU A 75 -6.71 5.44 -0.26
N TYR A 76 -7.43 6.48 -0.68
CA TYR A 76 -6.83 7.60 -1.43
C TYR A 76 -5.79 8.37 -0.61
N ASN A 77 -6.08 8.64 0.66
CA ASN A 77 -5.12 9.26 1.56
C ASN A 77 -3.86 8.37 1.70
N ALA A 78 -4.02 7.07 1.83
CA ALA A 78 -2.89 6.15 1.92
C ALA A 78 -2.04 6.15 0.64
N MET A 79 -2.68 6.17 -0.52
CA MET A 79 -1.97 6.27 -1.80
C MET A 79 -1.21 7.59 -1.94
N GLU A 80 -1.84 8.71 -1.61
CA GLU A 80 -1.18 10.02 -1.63
C GLU A 80 0.04 10.06 -0.68
N LYS A 81 -0.12 9.53 0.55
CA LYS A 81 0.97 9.42 1.52
C LYS A 81 2.14 8.56 1.06
N ASN A 82 1.91 7.64 0.12
CA ASN A 82 2.96 6.79 -0.47
C ASN A 82 3.41 7.26 -1.86
N GLY A 83 3.00 8.47 -2.31
CA GLY A 83 3.40 9.01 -3.61
C GLY A 83 2.74 8.32 -4.82
N LEU A 84 1.63 7.60 -4.60
CA LEU A 84 0.90 6.84 -5.61
C LEU A 84 -0.38 7.57 -6.07
N ARG A 85 -0.42 8.89 -5.94
CA ARG A 85 -1.58 9.69 -6.34
C ARG A 85 -1.83 9.52 -7.84
N GLY A 86 -3.07 9.16 -8.21
CA GLY A 86 -3.46 8.95 -9.60
C GLY A 86 -3.12 7.58 -10.18
N VAL A 87 -2.42 6.72 -9.44
CA VAL A 87 -2.21 5.32 -9.84
C VAL A 87 -3.51 4.55 -9.63
N SER A 88 -3.96 3.81 -10.64
CA SER A 88 -5.12 2.95 -10.45
C SER A 88 -4.74 1.73 -9.61
N ILE A 89 -5.55 1.49 -8.58
CA ILE A 89 -5.38 0.43 -7.58
C ILE A 89 -5.37 -0.95 -8.22
N LYS A 90 -6.16 -1.13 -9.30
CA LYS A 90 -6.21 -2.36 -10.09
C LYS A 90 -4.84 -2.73 -10.70
N TYR A 91 -3.97 -1.74 -10.92
CA TYR A 91 -2.63 -1.96 -11.48
C TYR A 91 -1.53 -2.03 -10.41
N LEU A 92 -1.86 -1.94 -9.12
CA LEU A 92 -0.86 -2.09 -8.04
C LEU A 92 -0.46 -3.54 -7.80
N CYS A 93 -1.40 -4.48 -7.98
CA CYS A 93 -1.14 -5.92 -7.89
C CYS A 93 -1.13 -6.63 -9.25
N SER A 94 -1.64 -5.99 -10.31
CA SER A 94 -1.45 -6.47 -11.68
C SER A 94 -0.02 -6.17 -12.15
N THR A 95 0.91 -6.96 -11.61
CA THR A 95 2.18 -7.31 -12.28
C THR A 95 2.03 -8.73 -12.81
N ALA A 96 0.96 -8.98 -13.56
CA ALA A 96 0.96 -10.06 -14.54
C ALA A 96 1.64 -9.49 -15.80
N ASP A 97 2.90 -9.86 -16.00
CA ASP A 97 3.70 -9.74 -17.22
C ASP A 97 3.65 -8.42 -18.01
N ARG A 98 4.68 -7.58 -17.83
CA ARG A 98 5.28 -6.80 -18.92
C ARG A 98 6.79 -6.74 -18.77
#